data_AF-A0A418BAB0-F1
#
_entry.id   AF-A0A418BAB0-F1
#
_cell.length_a   1.000
_cell.length_b   1.000
_cell.length_c   1.000
_cell.angle_alpha   90.00
_cell.angle_beta   90.00
_cell.angle_gamma   90.00
#
_symmetry.space_group_name_H-M   'P 1'
#
loop_
_entity.id
_entity.type
_entity.pdbx_description
1 polymer ?
#
loop_
_entity_poly.entity_id
_entity_poly.type
_entity_poly.pdbx_seq_one_letter_code
_entity_poly.pdbx_strand_id
1 'polypeptide(L)'
;MSRTPTSLSRSCRTPGRSPVGLSSSVAERAKLVRQHGYLLKKTLFRGFRAQYFSINFYSAKLHCFADYNDFNMWNSQGQPRDSSSLVGGKKAVTPLRAHHIVAVDEDETTKWKLILTVRRNFSITSKTEKMILLAESCDDFSDWLDAFHDVLQRTSFWETTSYSKSWSDNATGSSRNMLFRPPHNGADMSSPILETALRIFVMDVAHKPNVYQWQSISLPTFWFQSNDDAPMCGPEALATLRHTLLGLVPLHNTSLDMVADVFGAGCPLEVLHVYTTSPSFYFSWRQWGAFTGSFEGRRGNGENVEISGFGHMLLDVEGYHMHSLQLFCHDEALKDALRRNFAA
;
A
#
# COMPACT_ATOMS: atom_id res chain seq x y z
N MET A 1 62.60 -16.30 -25.33
CA MET A 1 61.37 -15.66 -25.81
C MET A 1 60.23 -16.10 -24.91
N SER A 2 59.67 -15.15 -24.15
CA SER A 2 58.33 -15.08 -23.54
C SER A 2 58.44 -14.51 -22.13
N ARG A 3 58.01 -13.24 -22.03
CA ARG A 3 57.89 -12.49 -20.79
C ARG A 3 56.66 -12.99 -20.02
N THR A 4 56.84 -13.31 -18.76
CA THR A 4 55.80 -13.22 -17.73
C THR A 4 56.13 -12.05 -16.81
N PRO A 5 55.15 -11.21 -16.44
CA PRO A 5 55.23 -10.43 -15.20
C PRO A 5 54.21 -10.99 -14.19
N THR A 6 54.66 -11.57 -13.08
CA THR A 6 54.78 -10.98 -11.72
C THR A 6 53.51 -10.36 -11.13
N SER A 7 53.00 -11.07 -10.12
CA SER A 7 52.50 -10.65 -8.80
C SER A 7 52.18 -9.17 -8.54
N LEU A 8 51.08 -8.93 -7.80
CA LEU A 8 51.15 -8.26 -6.48
C LEU A 8 49.83 -8.43 -5.70
N SER A 9 49.99 -8.88 -4.46
CA SER A 9 48.99 -8.86 -3.39
C SER A 9 49.00 -7.54 -2.62
N ARG A 10 47.82 -7.18 -2.07
CA ARG A 10 47.53 -6.45 -0.80
C ARG A 10 46.82 -5.08 -0.87
N SER A 11 45.79 -5.06 -0.03
CA SER A 11 45.25 -4.01 0.85
C SER A 11 44.36 -2.89 0.28
N CYS A 12 43.11 -2.96 0.73
CA CYS A 12 42.21 -1.91 1.20
C CYS A 12 42.59 -0.45 0.91
N ARG A 13 41.67 0.28 0.27
CA ARG A 13 41.38 1.71 0.49
C ARG A 13 39.99 2.05 -0.05
N THR A 14 39.01 2.25 0.84
CA THR A 14 38.01 3.32 0.69
C THR A 14 38.75 4.66 0.76
N PRO A 15 38.42 5.66 -0.10
CA PRO A 15 37.64 6.83 0.33
C PRO A 15 36.78 7.43 -0.82
N GLY A 16 35.75 8.26 -0.62
CA GLY A 16 35.48 9.11 0.53
C GLY A 16 34.03 9.63 0.59
N ARG A 17 33.82 10.38 1.67
CA ARG A 17 32.56 10.82 2.24
C ARG A 17 32.01 12.07 1.56
N SER A 18 30.76 11.97 1.09
CA SER A 18 29.64 12.94 1.03
C SER A 18 29.75 14.25 0.21
N PRO A 19 28.62 14.65 -0.37
CA PRO A 19 28.02 15.93 0.00
C PRO A 19 26.80 15.66 0.89
N VAL A 20 26.88 16.14 2.12
CA VAL A 20 25.74 16.41 2.99
C VAL A 20 24.78 17.31 2.20
N GLY A 21 23.53 16.88 1.98
CA GLY A 21 22.51 17.77 1.40
C GLY A 21 21.45 17.17 0.47
N LEU A 22 21.40 15.86 0.23
CA LEU A 22 20.22 15.26 -0.41
C LEU A 22 19.27 14.78 0.69
N SER A 23 18.13 15.45 0.79
CA SER A 23 16.96 15.04 1.57
C SER A 23 16.82 13.52 1.55
N SER A 24 16.83 12.90 2.74
CA SER A 24 16.69 11.46 2.96
C SER A 24 15.50 10.84 2.22
N SER A 25 14.49 11.65 1.87
CA SER A 25 13.30 11.24 1.12
C SER A 25 13.54 10.83 -0.34
N VAL A 26 14.64 11.25 -0.98
CA VAL A 26 14.95 10.86 -2.38
C VAL A 26 15.73 9.55 -2.44
N ALA A 27 16.60 9.30 -1.45
CA ALA A 27 17.39 8.08 -1.36
C ALA A 27 16.55 6.85 -0.96
N GLU A 28 15.48 7.02 -0.16
CA GLU A 28 14.53 5.94 0.13
C GLU A 28 13.61 5.60 -1.05
N ARG A 29 13.32 6.56 -1.94
CA ARG A 29 12.59 6.32 -3.20
C ARG A 29 13.39 5.54 -4.25
N ALA A 30 14.69 5.33 -4.01
CA ALA A 30 15.63 4.80 -5.01
C ALA A 30 15.59 3.27 -5.20
N LYS A 31 14.67 2.52 -4.58
CA LYS A 31 14.55 1.06 -4.75
C LYS A 31 13.11 0.56 -4.94
N LEU A 32 12.33 1.24 -5.78
CA LEU A 32 10.97 0.80 -6.13
C LEU A 32 10.96 -0.28 -7.23
N VAL A 33 12.07 -0.50 -7.93
CA VAL A 33 12.14 -1.41 -9.07
C VAL A 33 12.20 -2.85 -8.58
N ARG A 34 11.20 -3.65 -8.95
CA ARG A 34 11.10 -5.07 -8.63
C ARG A 34 11.91 -5.92 -9.59
N GLN A 35 11.70 -5.69 -10.89
CA GLN A 35 12.41 -6.39 -11.95
C GLN A 35 12.66 -5.43 -13.10
N HIS A 36 13.83 -5.54 -13.71
CA HIS A 36 14.18 -4.76 -14.89
C HIS A 36 15.21 -5.52 -15.73
N GLY A 37 15.22 -5.25 -17.02
CA GLY A 37 16.09 -5.98 -17.94
C GLY A 37 15.62 -5.89 -19.38
N TYR A 38 16.35 -6.58 -20.25
CA TYR A 38 15.99 -6.69 -21.65
C TYR A 38 14.97 -7.81 -21.84
N LEU A 39 13.91 -7.52 -22.60
CA LEU A 39 13.00 -8.53 -23.13
C LEU A 39 12.84 -8.32 -24.64
N LEU A 40 12.71 -9.42 -25.36
CA LEU A 40 12.43 -9.38 -26.79
C LEU A 40 10.92 -9.18 -27.00
N LYS A 41 10.53 -8.02 -27.52
CA LYS A 41 9.13 -7.69 -27.82
C LYS A 41 8.79 -7.99 -29.27
N LYS A 42 7.68 -8.71 -29.51
CA LYS A 42 7.17 -8.91 -30.87
C LYS A 42 6.65 -7.59 -31.44
N THR A 43 7.14 -7.22 -32.61
CA THR A 43 6.67 -6.07 -33.38
C THR A 43 5.78 -6.51 -34.53
N LEU A 44 4.80 -5.68 -34.91
CA LEU A 44 3.78 -6.04 -35.91
C LEU A 44 4.34 -6.39 -37.30
N PHE A 45 5.59 -6.01 -37.63
CA PHE A 45 6.19 -6.24 -38.95
C PHE A 45 7.71 -6.48 -38.97
N ARG A 46 8.40 -6.45 -37.83
CA ARG A 46 9.88 -6.55 -37.78
C ARG A 46 10.38 -7.69 -36.88
N GLY A 47 9.53 -8.68 -36.61
CA GLY A 47 9.86 -9.77 -35.70
C GLY A 47 10.09 -9.28 -34.26
N PHE A 48 10.94 -9.99 -33.53
CA PHE A 48 11.28 -9.66 -32.14
C PHE A 48 12.38 -8.61 -32.07
N ARG A 49 12.21 -7.62 -31.18
CA ARG A 49 13.22 -6.58 -30.92
C ARG A 49 13.50 -6.50 -29.43
N ALA A 50 14.78 -6.51 -29.06
CA ALA A 50 15.21 -6.25 -27.70
C ALA A 50 14.81 -4.84 -27.27
N GLN A 51 14.20 -4.73 -26.09
CA GLN A 51 13.82 -3.48 -25.50
C GLN A 51 13.97 -3.57 -23.98
N TYR A 52 14.33 -2.44 -23.35
CA TYR A 52 14.54 -2.41 -21.91
C TYR A 52 13.23 -2.14 -21.18
N PHE A 53 12.92 -2.97 -20.19
CA PHE A 53 11.71 -2.86 -19.39
C PHE A 53 12.05 -2.75 -17.91
N SER A 54 11.17 -2.09 -17.17
CA SER A 54 11.16 -2.15 -15.72
C SER A 54 9.74 -2.24 -15.18
N ILE A 55 9.61 -2.91 -14.04
CA ILE A 55 8.40 -2.97 -13.26
C ILE A 55 8.73 -2.71 -11.80
N ASN A 56 7.81 -2.07 -11.08
CA ASN A 56 8.00 -1.71 -9.69
C ASN A 56 7.29 -2.71 -8.76
N PHE A 57 7.71 -2.77 -7.50
CA PHE A 57 7.13 -3.68 -6.48
C PHE A 57 5.63 -3.49 -6.25
N TYR A 58 5.13 -2.27 -6.43
CA TYR A 58 3.78 -1.88 -6.03
C TYR A 58 2.88 -1.48 -7.21
N SER A 59 3.34 -1.66 -8.44
CA SER A 59 2.62 -1.16 -9.60
C SER A 59 2.69 -2.16 -10.76
N ALA A 60 1.54 -2.57 -11.29
CA ALA A 60 1.45 -3.32 -12.54
C ALA A 60 1.71 -2.46 -13.78
N LYS A 61 2.54 -1.42 -13.65
CA LYS A 61 2.98 -0.57 -14.75
C LYS A 61 4.31 -1.09 -15.29
N LEU A 62 4.25 -1.62 -16.52
CA LEU A 62 5.42 -2.00 -17.27
C LEU A 62 5.96 -0.79 -18.02
N HIS A 63 7.08 -0.25 -17.54
CA HIS A 63 7.76 0.88 -18.15
C HIS A 63 8.73 0.41 -19.21
N CYS A 64 8.77 1.15 -20.31
CA CYS A 64 9.46 0.75 -21.52
C CYS A 64 10.45 1.85 -21.92
N PHE A 65 11.73 1.50 -22.07
CA PHE A 65 12.82 2.44 -22.34
C PHE A 65 13.50 2.10 -23.67
N ALA A 66 14.30 3.04 -24.19
CA ALA A 66 15.13 2.77 -25.36
C ALA A 66 16.26 1.79 -24.98
N ASP A 67 16.90 2.03 -23.84
CA ASP A 67 18.02 1.26 -23.31
C ASP A 67 18.13 1.36 -21.78
N TYR A 68 19.18 0.73 -21.24
CA TYR A 68 19.50 0.77 -19.81
C TYR A 68 19.83 2.19 -19.31
N ASN A 69 20.46 3.03 -20.13
CA ASN A 69 20.88 4.36 -19.71
C ASN A 69 19.68 5.26 -19.43
N ASP A 70 18.66 5.21 -20.30
CA ASP A 70 17.39 5.91 -20.10
C ASP A 70 16.68 5.45 -18.82
N PHE A 71 16.62 4.14 -18.58
CA PHE A 71 16.08 3.58 -17.34
C PHE A 71 16.87 4.05 -16.12
N ASN A 72 18.19 3.95 -16.15
CA ASN A 72 19.05 4.29 -15.03
C ASN A 72 18.94 5.78 -14.67
N MET A 73 18.90 6.65 -15.68
CA MET A 73 18.65 8.08 -15.49
C MET A 73 17.26 8.33 -14.89
N TRP A 74 16.19 7.76 -15.46
CA TRP A 74 14.84 7.90 -14.93
C TRP A 74 14.73 7.42 -13.47
N ASN A 75 15.35 6.28 -13.15
CA ASN A 75 15.34 5.73 -11.81
C ASN A 75 16.14 6.60 -10.82
N SER A 76 17.31 7.11 -11.22
CA SER A 76 18.13 8.01 -10.39
C SER A 76 17.45 9.37 -10.12
N GLN A 77 16.53 9.78 -10.99
CA GLN A 77 15.74 11.01 -10.86
C GLN A 77 14.50 10.82 -9.97
N GLY A 78 14.30 9.64 -9.37
CA GLY A 78 13.13 9.35 -8.55
C GLY A 78 11.87 9.04 -9.36
N GLN A 79 12.03 8.52 -10.57
CA GLN A 79 10.95 8.04 -11.44
C GLN A 79 9.89 9.11 -11.80
N PRO A 80 10.29 10.25 -12.39
CA PRO A 80 9.37 11.33 -12.77
C PRO A 80 8.30 10.85 -13.75
N ARG A 81 7.07 11.34 -13.56
CA ARG A 81 5.87 10.91 -14.32
C ARG A 81 5.71 11.65 -15.65
N ASP A 82 6.12 12.91 -15.70
CA ASP A 82 5.90 13.78 -16.86
C ASP A 82 7.20 14.35 -17.41
N SER A 83 7.33 14.32 -18.73
CA SER A 83 8.50 14.86 -19.45
C SER A 83 8.61 16.39 -19.39
N SER A 84 7.57 17.08 -18.92
CA SER A 84 7.56 18.52 -18.61
C SER A 84 8.21 18.83 -17.26
N SER A 85 8.42 17.83 -16.42
CA SER A 85 9.08 18.00 -15.13
C SER A 85 10.55 18.37 -15.32
N LEU A 86 11.03 19.33 -14.53
CA LEU A 86 12.43 19.70 -14.48
C LEU A 86 13.08 19.05 -13.25
N VAL A 87 14.15 18.29 -13.48
CA VAL A 87 14.99 17.72 -12.42
C VAL A 87 16.37 18.34 -12.57
N GLY A 88 16.78 19.16 -11.59
CA GLY A 88 18.05 19.90 -11.63
C GLY A 88 18.16 20.87 -12.82
N GLY A 89 17.05 21.48 -13.25
CA GLY A 89 17.01 22.43 -14.37
C GLY A 89 17.11 21.80 -15.77
N LYS A 90 17.18 20.46 -15.86
CA LYS A 90 17.13 19.72 -17.12
C LYS A 90 15.81 18.98 -17.26
N LYS A 91 15.42 18.71 -18.51
CA LYS A 91 14.22 17.95 -18.84
C LYS A 91 14.32 16.54 -18.23
N ALA A 92 13.30 16.12 -17.49
CA ALA A 92 13.23 14.78 -16.93
C ALA A 92 13.26 13.71 -18.04
N VAL A 93 14.05 12.66 -17.81
CA VAL A 93 14.00 11.46 -18.65
C VAL A 93 12.75 10.69 -18.26
N THR A 94 11.95 10.22 -19.21
CA THR A 94 10.71 9.46 -18.94
C THR A 94 10.62 8.22 -19.83
N PRO A 95 9.87 7.18 -19.43
CA PRO A 95 9.67 5.99 -20.25
C PRO A 95 9.09 6.36 -21.63
N LEU A 96 9.50 5.63 -22.67
CA LEU A 96 8.93 5.77 -24.01
C LEU A 96 7.43 5.47 -24.00
N ARG A 97 7.04 4.44 -23.23
CA ARG A 97 5.67 4.01 -23.00
C ARG A 97 5.56 3.36 -21.62
N ALA A 98 4.35 3.39 -21.07
CA ALA A 98 3.97 2.60 -19.93
C ALA A 98 2.72 1.78 -20.30
N HIS A 99 2.69 0.51 -19.90
CA HIS A 99 1.58 -0.39 -20.12
C HIS A 99 1.05 -0.85 -18.77
N HIS A 100 -0.27 -0.86 -18.58
CA HIS A 100 -0.88 -1.48 -17.40
C HIS A 100 -1.07 -2.96 -17.66
N ILE A 101 -0.44 -3.83 -16.87
CA ILE A 101 -0.55 -5.28 -16.99
C ILE A 101 -1.84 -5.71 -16.31
N VAL A 102 -2.61 -6.55 -16.99
CA VAL A 102 -3.88 -7.11 -16.52
C VAL A 102 -3.76 -8.61 -16.26
N ALA A 103 -2.99 -9.31 -17.08
CA ALA A 103 -2.70 -10.72 -16.90
C ALA A 103 -1.34 -11.08 -17.53
N VAL A 104 -0.75 -12.17 -17.06
CA VAL A 104 0.39 -12.85 -17.66
C VAL A 104 0.01 -14.30 -17.87
N ASP A 105 0.20 -14.78 -19.09
CA ASP A 105 0.03 -16.18 -19.46
C ASP A 105 1.38 -16.73 -19.96
N GLU A 106 1.65 -17.99 -19.65
CA GLU A 106 2.78 -18.75 -20.19
C GLU A 106 2.36 -19.44 -21.49
N ASP A 107 3.26 -19.51 -22.47
CA ASP A 107 3.06 -20.33 -23.65
C ASP A 107 3.86 -21.63 -23.55
N GLU A 108 3.17 -22.74 -23.30
CA GLU A 108 3.76 -24.07 -23.20
C GLU A 108 4.43 -24.55 -24.50
N THR A 109 4.11 -23.92 -25.64
CA THR A 109 4.60 -24.36 -26.96
C THR A 109 5.93 -23.72 -27.36
N THR A 110 6.26 -22.54 -26.82
CA THR A 110 7.45 -21.78 -27.20
C THR A 110 8.28 -21.50 -25.96
N LYS A 111 9.56 -21.91 -25.96
CA LYS A 111 10.44 -21.68 -24.82
C LYS A 111 10.49 -20.19 -24.45
N TRP A 112 10.32 -19.95 -23.14
CA TRP A 112 10.51 -18.65 -22.48
C TRP A 112 9.63 -17.52 -23.01
N LYS A 113 8.43 -17.87 -23.47
CA LYS A 113 7.47 -16.91 -24.02
C LYS A 113 6.41 -16.52 -23.01
N LEU A 114 6.37 -15.23 -22.75
CA LEU A 114 5.40 -14.56 -21.89
C LEU A 114 4.37 -13.84 -22.77
N ILE A 115 3.09 -14.07 -22.49
CA ILE A 115 1.98 -13.37 -23.14
C ILE A 115 1.33 -12.48 -22.10
N LEU A 116 1.57 -11.16 -22.21
CA LEU A 116 0.94 -10.18 -21.35
C LEU A 116 -0.35 -9.67 -21.97
N THR A 117 -1.42 -9.64 -21.18
CA THR A 117 -2.61 -8.85 -21.50
C THR A 117 -2.43 -7.47 -20.88
N VAL A 118 -2.37 -6.42 -21.72
CA VAL A 118 -2.05 -5.05 -21.28
C VAL A 118 -3.08 -4.03 -21.73
N ARG A 119 -3.24 -2.94 -20.99
CA ARG A 119 -3.95 -1.73 -21.43
C ARG A 119 -2.96 -0.63 -21.77
N ARG A 120 -3.25 0.08 -22.85
CA ARG A 120 -2.43 1.22 -23.35
C ARG A 120 -2.71 2.52 -22.60
N ASN A 121 -3.91 2.64 -22.04
CA ASN A 121 -4.34 3.74 -21.20
C ASN A 121 -4.78 3.17 -19.84
N PHE A 122 -4.63 3.95 -18.77
CA PHE A 122 -4.89 3.50 -17.41
C PHE A 122 -6.39 3.45 -17.06
N SER A 123 -7.28 3.82 -17.98
CA SER A 123 -8.72 3.65 -17.80
C SER A 123 -9.13 2.18 -17.93
N ILE A 124 -9.98 1.70 -17.01
CA ILE A 124 -10.54 0.34 -16.99
C ILE A 124 -11.35 0.00 -18.25
N THR A 125 -11.97 1.02 -18.87
CA THR A 125 -12.77 0.89 -20.09
C THR A 125 -11.91 0.77 -21.36
N SER A 126 -10.59 0.91 -21.24
CA SER A 126 -9.68 0.82 -22.37
C SER A 126 -9.57 -0.62 -22.86
N LYS A 127 -9.59 -0.77 -24.19
CA LYS A 127 -9.38 -2.06 -24.85
C LYS A 127 -8.05 -2.68 -24.42
N THR A 128 -8.08 -3.96 -24.08
CA THR A 128 -6.88 -4.75 -23.80
C THR A 128 -6.21 -5.19 -25.11
N GLU A 129 -4.89 -5.25 -25.10
CA GLU A 129 -4.06 -5.73 -26.19
C GLU A 129 -3.15 -6.84 -25.66
N LYS A 130 -2.82 -7.82 -26.50
CA LYS A 130 -1.81 -8.84 -26.16
C LYS A 130 -0.42 -8.34 -26.56
N MET A 131 0.52 -8.43 -25.62
CA MET A 131 1.93 -8.16 -25.85
C MET A 131 2.71 -9.45 -25.64
N ILE A 132 3.52 -9.81 -26.63
CA ILE A 132 4.35 -11.02 -26.58
C ILE A 132 5.78 -10.60 -26.25
N LEU A 133 6.31 -11.19 -25.19
CA LEU A 133 7.68 -11.01 -24.70
C LEU A 133 8.39 -12.38 -24.71
N LEU A 134 9.67 -12.40 -25.09
CA LEU A 134 10.55 -13.54 -24.90
C LEU A 134 11.68 -13.14 -23.96
N ALA A 135 11.96 -14.00 -22.98
CA ALA A 135 13.18 -13.92 -22.17
C ALA A 135 14.35 -14.60 -22.89
N GLU A 136 15.58 -14.21 -22.53
CA GLU A 136 16.80 -14.73 -23.15
C GLU A 136 17.27 -16.04 -22.51
N SER A 137 16.84 -16.30 -21.27
CA SER A 137 17.18 -17.49 -20.50
C SER A 137 15.99 -18.01 -19.68
N CYS A 138 16.14 -19.21 -19.13
CA CYS A 138 15.15 -19.81 -18.23
C CYS A 138 15.03 -19.04 -16.92
N ASP A 139 16.16 -18.58 -16.38
CA ASP A 139 16.21 -17.82 -15.13
C ASP A 139 15.53 -16.46 -15.32
N ASP A 140 15.86 -15.75 -16.41
CA ASP A 140 15.18 -14.50 -16.76
C ASP A 140 13.67 -14.69 -16.93
N PHE A 141 13.26 -15.81 -17.55
CA PHE A 141 11.84 -16.13 -17.71
C PHE A 141 11.14 -16.26 -16.36
N SER A 142 11.70 -17.07 -15.45
CA SER A 142 11.15 -17.27 -14.11
C SER A 142 11.11 -15.98 -13.30
N ASP A 143 12.19 -15.19 -13.30
CA ASP A 143 12.25 -13.92 -12.59
C ASP A 143 11.20 -12.92 -13.09
N TRP A 144 11.03 -12.83 -14.41
CA TRP A 144 10.01 -11.97 -15.00
C TRP A 144 8.58 -12.45 -14.73
N LEU A 145 8.34 -13.75 -14.81
CA LEU A 145 7.05 -14.36 -14.53
C LEU A 145 6.64 -14.12 -13.07
N ASP A 146 7.55 -14.38 -12.13
CA ASP A 146 7.38 -14.10 -10.70
C ASP A 146 7.19 -12.61 -10.43
N ALA A 147 7.87 -11.76 -11.20
CA ALA A 147 7.69 -10.32 -11.10
C ALA A 147 6.28 -9.89 -11.51
N PHE A 148 5.76 -10.45 -12.61
CA PHE A 148 4.41 -10.15 -13.10
C PHE A 148 3.31 -10.71 -12.20
N HIS A 149 3.43 -11.96 -11.73
CA HIS A 149 2.45 -12.53 -10.82
C HIS A 149 2.36 -11.76 -9.50
N ASP A 150 3.49 -11.38 -8.90
CA ASP A 150 3.47 -10.61 -7.64
C ASP A 150 2.76 -9.26 -7.80
N VAL A 151 3.04 -8.50 -8.87
CA VAL A 151 2.34 -7.23 -9.06
C VAL A 151 0.88 -7.41 -9.42
N LEU A 152 0.50 -8.47 -10.15
CA LEU A 152 -0.89 -8.72 -10.54
C LEU A 152 -1.74 -9.18 -9.37
N GLN A 153 -1.18 -9.99 -8.47
CA GLN A 153 -1.81 -10.32 -7.21
C GLN A 153 -2.07 -9.06 -6.37
N ARG A 154 -1.12 -8.11 -6.38
CA ARG A 154 -1.26 -6.82 -5.68
C ARG A 154 -2.24 -5.85 -6.38
N THR A 155 -2.32 -5.85 -7.71
CA THR A 155 -3.20 -4.93 -8.46
C THR A 155 -4.61 -5.46 -8.73
N SER A 156 -4.86 -6.77 -8.69
CA SER A 156 -6.20 -7.36 -8.88
C SER A 156 -7.26 -6.83 -7.90
N PHE A 157 -6.80 -6.21 -6.81
CA PHE A 157 -7.62 -5.58 -5.78
C PHE A 157 -8.55 -4.47 -6.32
N TRP A 158 -8.11 -3.62 -7.25
CA TRP A 158 -8.91 -2.45 -7.68
C TRP A 158 -9.99 -2.76 -8.73
N GLU A 159 -9.83 -3.83 -9.54
CA GLU A 159 -10.88 -4.27 -10.46
C GLU A 159 -12.05 -4.92 -9.70
N THR A 160 -11.76 -5.59 -8.57
CA THR A 160 -12.79 -6.09 -7.64
C THR A 160 -13.49 -4.94 -6.89
N THR A 161 -12.80 -3.82 -6.60
CA THR A 161 -13.44 -2.63 -5.98
C THR A 161 -14.26 -1.79 -6.98
N SER A 162 -14.00 -1.90 -8.28
CA SER A 162 -14.90 -1.35 -9.30
C SER A 162 -16.24 -2.11 -9.31
N TYR A 163 -16.21 -3.42 -9.02
CA TYR A 163 -17.39 -4.23 -8.74
C TYR A 163 -18.01 -3.90 -7.36
N SER A 164 -17.21 -3.49 -6.36
CA SER A 164 -17.77 -3.05 -5.07
C SER A 164 -18.53 -1.71 -5.16
N LYS A 165 -18.31 -0.92 -6.22
CA LYS A 165 -19.17 0.22 -6.57
C LYS A 165 -20.54 -0.21 -7.10
N SER A 166 -20.68 -1.47 -7.55
CA SER A 166 -21.96 -2.10 -7.91
C SER A 166 -22.52 -2.95 -6.76
N TRP A 167 -21.66 -3.55 -5.91
CA TRP A 167 -22.10 -4.27 -4.72
C TRP A 167 -22.61 -3.33 -3.64
N SER A 168 -22.08 -2.10 -3.59
CA SER A 168 -22.70 -1.03 -2.83
C SER A 168 -24.16 -0.92 -3.21
N ASP A 169 -24.52 -0.85 -4.49
CA ASP A 169 -25.92 -0.63 -4.90
C ASP A 169 -26.88 -1.79 -4.57
N ASN A 170 -26.36 -3.00 -4.35
CA ASN A 170 -27.18 -4.20 -4.13
C ASN A 170 -27.15 -4.75 -2.69
N ALA A 171 -26.36 -4.18 -1.78
CA ALA A 171 -26.42 -4.51 -0.36
C ALA A 171 -27.61 -3.78 0.30
N THR A 172 -28.59 -4.56 0.78
CA THR A 172 -29.73 -4.07 1.56
C THR A 172 -29.25 -3.14 2.68
N GLY A 173 -29.90 -1.97 2.79
CA GLY A 173 -29.45 -0.81 3.58
C GLY A 173 -29.26 -1.00 5.09
N SER A 174 -29.31 -2.22 5.62
CA SER A 174 -29.12 -2.52 7.04
C SER A 174 -27.64 -2.55 7.44
N SER A 175 -26.74 -3.08 6.59
CA SER A 175 -25.30 -3.21 6.94
C SER A 175 -24.45 -2.01 6.53
N ARG A 176 -24.96 -1.13 5.66
CA ARG A 176 -24.27 0.10 5.20
C ARG A 176 -24.18 1.18 6.29
N ASN A 177 -25.08 1.17 7.28
CA ASN A 177 -25.24 2.28 8.23
C ASN A 177 -24.50 2.11 9.56
N MET A 178 -23.89 0.96 9.85
CA MET A 178 -23.30 0.72 11.17
C MET A 178 -21.83 1.11 11.31
N LEU A 179 -21.08 1.27 10.22
CA LEU A 179 -19.63 1.49 10.30
C LEU A 179 -19.16 2.89 9.91
N PHE A 180 -19.90 3.60 9.06
CA PHE A 180 -19.57 4.97 8.65
C PHE A 180 -20.86 5.72 8.33
N ARG A 181 -21.15 6.79 9.07
CA ARG A 181 -22.24 7.73 8.76
C ARG A 181 -21.64 8.97 8.09
N PRO A 182 -22.28 9.56 7.06
CA PRO A 182 -21.82 10.83 6.50
C PRO A 182 -21.90 11.94 7.56
N PRO A 183 -20.98 12.92 7.55
CA PRO A 183 -20.98 14.00 8.53
C PRO A 183 -22.26 14.84 8.42
N HIS A 184 -22.87 15.12 9.58
CA HIS A 184 -23.89 16.16 9.69
C HIS A 184 -23.20 17.51 9.85
N ASN A 185 -23.36 18.38 8.84
CA ASN A 185 -23.07 19.81 8.79
C ASN A 185 -21.60 20.26 8.96
N GLY A 186 -21.07 20.85 7.88
CA GLY A 186 -20.11 21.97 7.95
C GLY A 186 -18.70 21.72 7.41
N ALA A 187 -18.43 22.25 6.21
CA ALA A 187 -17.12 22.50 5.58
C ALA A 187 -16.24 21.28 5.23
N ASP A 188 -16.25 20.96 3.93
CA ASP A 188 -15.41 19.97 3.24
C ASP A 188 -13.91 20.15 3.51
N MET A 189 -13.36 19.30 4.38
CA MET A 189 -11.92 19.02 4.49
C MET A 189 -11.66 17.52 4.69
N SER A 190 -12.53 16.64 4.19
CA SER A 190 -12.25 15.21 4.16
C SER A 190 -11.46 14.84 2.90
N SER A 191 -10.45 13.98 3.05
CA SER A 191 -9.73 13.41 1.90
C SER A 191 -10.35 12.06 1.55
N PRO A 192 -11.01 11.91 0.38
CA PRO A 192 -11.64 10.65 -0.01
C PRO A 192 -10.65 9.47 -0.06
N ILE A 193 -9.37 9.76 -0.31
CA ILE A 193 -8.28 8.77 -0.32
C ILE A 193 -8.05 8.24 1.09
N LEU A 194 -7.91 9.13 2.08
CA LEU A 194 -7.71 8.76 3.49
C LEU A 194 -8.88 7.92 4.01
N GLU A 195 -10.11 8.40 3.82
CA GLU A 195 -11.30 7.70 4.29
C GLU A 195 -11.45 6.32 3.64
N THR A 196 -11.17 6.23 2.33
CA THR A 196 -11.23 4.96 1.61
C THR A 196 -10.18 4.00 2.12
N ALA A 197 -8.94 4.45 2.32
CA ALA A 197 -7.85 3.62 2.85
C ALA A 197 -8.18 3.09 4.26
N LEU A 198 -8.61 3.97 5.16
CA LEU A 198 -9.02 3.56 6.52
C LEU A 198 -10.20 2.60 6.51
N ARG A 199 -11.20 2.83 5.65
CA ARG A 199 -12.36 1.93 5.54
C ARG A 199 -11.96 0.53 5.08
N ILE A 200 -11.09 0.43 4.07
CA ILE A 200 -10.59 -0.88 3.60
C ILE A 200 -9.78 -1.55 4.71
N PHE A 201 -8.92 -0.78 5.40
CA PHE A 201 -8.13 -1.30 6.51
C PHE A 201 -8.99 -1.87 7.64
N VAL A 202 -10.00 -1.13 8.09
CA VAL A 202 -10.96 -1.62 9.10
C VAL A 202 -11.70 -2.87 8.60
N MET A 203 -12.05 -2.94 7.32
CA MET A 203 -12.69 -4.12 6.73
C MET A 203 -11.80 -5.35 6.70
N ASP A 204 -10.54 -5.18 6.32
CA ASP A 204 -9.53 -6.24 6.33
C ASP A 204 -9.35 -6.78 7.75
N VAL A 205 -9.13 -5.90 8.73
CA VAL A 205 -8.96 -6.25 10.14
C VAL A 205 -10.19 -7.00 10.69
N ALA A 206 -11.40 -6.57 10.33
CA ALA A 206 -12.64 -7.18 10.81
C ALA A 206 -12.94 -8.57 10.25
N HIS A 207 -12.67 -8.78 8.96
CA HIS A 207 -13.18 -9.93 8.22
C HIS A 207 -12.11 -10.91 7.75
N LYS A 208 -10.84 -10.52 7.75
CA LYS A 208 -9.73 -11.36 7.26
C LYS A 208 -8.82 -11.75 8.42
N PRO A 209 -8.93 -12.98 8.97
CA PRO A 209 -8.12 -13.40 10.12
C PRO A 209 -6.64 -13.54 9.75
N ASN A 210 -6.33 -13.79 8.47
CA ASN A 210 -4.97 -13.91 7.98
C ASN A 210 -4.48 -12.55 7.47
N VAL A 211 -3.47 -11.97 8.14
CA VAL A 211 -2.88 -10.67 7.78
C VAL A 211 -2.28 -10.65 6.37
N TYR A 212 -1.83 -11.80 5.84
CA TYR A 212 -1.35 -11.88 4.45
C TYR A 212 -2.46 -11.64 3.41
N GLN A 213 -3.74 -11.68 3.82
CA GLN A 213 -4.89 -11.36 2.97
C GLN A 213 -5.28 -9.88 3.03
N TRP A 214 -4.63 -9.08 3.89
CA TRP A 214 -4.92 -7.66 4.03
C TRP A 214 -4.32 -6.91 2.85
N GLN A 215 -5.18 -6.25 2.09
CA GLN A 215 -4.85 -5.55 0.86
C GLN A 215 -4.69 -4.05 1.09
N SER A 216 -5.17 -3.56 2.24
CA SER A 216 -5.02 -2.17 2.68
C SER A 216 -3.60 -1.77 3.08
N ILE A 217 -2.71 -2.73 3.35
CA ILE A 217 -1.39 -2.48 3.96
C ILE A 217 -0.24 -2.96 3.08
N SER A 218 0.92 -2.31 3.22
CA SER A 218 2.14 -2.64 2.48
C SER A 218 3.03 -3.59 3.30
N LEU A 219 2.79 -4.90 3.20
CA LEU A 219 3.68 -5.90 3.79
C LEU A 219 5.00 -6.05 3.01
N PRO A 220 6.12 -6.38 3.69
CA PRO A 220 6.26 -6.58 5.14
C PRO A 220 6.53 -5.28 5.92
N THR A 221 6.49 -4.12 5.26
CA THR A 221 6.93 -2.84 5.83
C THR A 221 5.91 -2.13 6.71
N PHE A 222 4.65 -2.58 6.68
CA PHE A 222 3.58 -1.96 7.44
C PHE A 222 3.80 -2.08 8.94
N TRP A 223 3.57 -0.98 9.64
CA TRP A 223 3.53 -0.94 11.10
C TRP A 223 2.34 -0.13 11.60
N PHE A 224 1.80 -0.58 12.73
CA PHE A 224 0.73 0.10 13.45
C PHE A 224 1.22 0.52 14.84
N GLN A 225 0.82 1.69 15.31
CA GLN A 225 1.11 2.12 16.67
C GLN A 225 -0.10 2.83 17.27
N SER A 226 -0.31 2.62 18.56
CA SER A 226 -1.25 3.41 19.34
C SER A 226 -0.50 4.12 20.45
N ASN A 227 -0.79 5.41 20.64
CA ASN A 227 -0.16 6.26 21.64
C ASN A 227 1.37 6.03 21.65
N ASP A 228 1.94 5.80 22.83
CA ASP A 228 3.36 5.58 23.06
C ASP A 228 3.73 4.08 23.16
N ASP A 229 2.83 3.18 22.76
CA ASP A 229 3.12 1.74 22.73
C ASP A 229 4.18 1.41 21.66
N ALA A 230 4.82 0.24 21.82
CA ALA A 230 5.76 -0.25 20.81
C ALA A 230 5.04 -0.49 19.46
N PRO A 231 5.63 -0.06 18.32
CA PRO A 231 5.07 -0.34 17.02
C PRO A 231 4.86 -1.84 16.78
N MET A 232 3.65 -2.20 16.38
CA MET A 232 3.30 -3.54 15.91
C MET A 232 3.78 -3.71 14.47
N CYS A 233 4.75 -4.59 14.28
CA CYS A 233 5.34 -4.88 12.98
C CYS A 233 5.18 -6.36 12.66
N GLY A 234 4.89 -6.65 11.40
CA GLY A 234 4.84 -8.02 10.88
C GLY A 234 3.55 -8.79 11.21
N PRO A 235 3.26 -9.87 10.47
CA PRO A 235 1.94 -10.52 10.47
C PRO A 235 1.47 -11.06 11.82
N GLU A 236 2.38 -11.58 12.64
CA GLU A 236 2.04 -12.15 13.96
C GLU A 236 1.53 -11.07 14.93
N ALA A 237 2.24 -9.93 15.01
CA ALA A 237 1.81 -8.81 15.85
C ALA A 237 0.52 -8.17 15.32
N LEU A 238 0.42 -8.00 14.00
CA LEU A 238 -0.74 -7.40 13.34
C LEU A 238 -2.02 -8.24 13.49
N ALA A 239 -1.93 -9.56 13.64
CA ALA A 239 -3.10 -10.42 13.86
C ALA A 239 -3.88 -10.03 15.14
N THR A 240 -3.22 -9.40 16.12
CA THR A 240 -3.84 -8.92 17.35
C THR A 240 -4.73 -7.69 17.14
N LEU A 241 -4.54 -6.95 16.03
CA LEU A 241 -5.26 -5.71 15.76
C LEU A 241 -6.77 -5.89 15.62
N ARG A 242 -7.25 -7.09 15.29
CA ARG A 242 -8.68 -7.39 15.22
C ARG A 242 -9.38 -7.11 16.55
N HIS A 243 -8.76 -7.51 17.64
CA HIS A 243 -9.29 -7.29 18.98
C HIS A 243 -9.14 -5.82 19.40
N THR A 244 -8.10 -5.17 18.89
CA THR A 244 -7.77 -3.77 19.15
C THR A 244 -8.68 -2.79 18.39
N LEU A 245 -8.62 -2.73 17.06
CA LEU A 245 -9.32 -1.70 16.26
C LEU A 245 -10.85 -1.79 16.29
N LEU A 246 -11.40 -2.97 16.52
CA LEU A 246 -12.86 -3.20 16.59
C LEU A 246 -13.40 -3.12 18.01
N GLY A 247 -12.52 -3.26 19.00
CA GLY A 247 -12.83 -3.21 20.42
C GLY A 247 -12.65 -1.83 21.03
N LEU A 248 -11.64 -1.07 20.57
CA LEU A 248 -11.28 0.35 20.83
C LEU A 248 -9.77 0.51 20.55
N VAL A 249 -9.32 1.63 19.94
CA VAL A 249 -7.88 1.99 19.89
C VAL A 249 -7.26 1.73 21.27
N PRO A 250 -6.17 0.95 21.36
CA PRO A 250 -5.87 0.16 22.54
C PRO A 250 -5.67 1.07 23.74
N LEU A 251 -6.39 0.73 24.81
CA LEU A 251 -6.18 1.29 26.14
C LEU A 251 -4.83 0.77 26.66
N HIS A 252 -3.93 1.67 27.02
CA HIS A 252 -2.62 1.30 27.57
C HIS A 252 -2.80 0.41 28.82
N ASN A 253 -2.01 -0.66 28.93
CA ASN A 253 -2.07 -1.67 30.00
C ASN A 253 -3.41 -2.39 30.20
N THR A 254 -4.28 -2.44 29.18
CA THR A 254 -5.55 -3.16 29.26
C THR A 254 -5.48 -4.42 28.40
N SER A 255 -5.90 -5.58 28.94
CA SER A 255 -5.88 -6.83 28.16
C SER A 255 -6.93 -6.78 27.05
N LEU A 256 -6.62 -7.39 25.90
CA LEU A 256 -7.53 -7.46 24.75
C LEU A 256 -8.89 -8.09 25.13
N ASP A 257 -8.88 -9.07 26.03
CA ASP A 257 -10.08 -9.74 26.53
C ASP A 257 -11.01 -8.78 27.32
N MET A 258 -10.47 -7.74 27.96
CA MET A 258 -11.27 -6.76 28.70
C MET A 258 -12.03 -5.80 27.79
N VAL A 259 -11.59 -5.63 26.54
CA VAL A 259 -12.15 -4.65 25.59
C VAL A 259 -12.88 -5.29 24.40
N ALA A 260 -12.66 -6.58 24.14
CA ALA A 260 -13.21 -7.28 22.97
C ALA A 260 -14.75 -7.30 22.92
N ASP A 261 -15.43 -7.21 24.06
CA ASP A 261 -16.90 -7.28 24.17
C ASP A 261 -17.55 -5.94 24.54
N VAL A 262 -16.80 -4.84 24.65
CA VAL A 262 -17.36 -3.55 25.12
C VAL A 262 -18.50 -3.06 24.21
N PHE A 263 -18.29 -3.12 22.89
CA PHE A 263 -19.26 -2.67 21.89
C PHE A 263 -19.80 -3.83 21.05
N GLY A 264 -20.74 -4.61 21.60
CA GLY A 264 -21.32 -5.78 20.91
C GLY A 264 -22.00 -5.48 19.57
N ALA A 265 -22.39 -4.23 19.31
CA ALA A 265 -22.94 -3.78 18.03
C ALA A 265 -21.89 -3.23 17.05
N GLY A 266 -20.60 -3.25 17.43
CA GLY A 266 -19.49 -2.64 16.72
C GLY A 266 -19.21 -1.20 17.16
N CYS A 267 -18.00 -0.73 16.84
CA CYS A 267 -17.51 0.61 17.13
C CYS A 267 -17.07 1.30 15.81
N PRO A 268 -17.99 1.94 15.07
CA PRO A 268 -17.66 2.74 13.89
C PRO A 268 -16.51 3.71 14.14
N LEU A 269 -15.63 3.88 13.15
CA LEU A 269 -14.55 4.86 13.13
C LEU A 269 -14.87 5.93 12.09
N GLU A 270 -14.64 7.20 12.40
CA GLU A 270 -14.88 8.32 11.48
C GLU A 270 -13.69 9.27 11.48
N VAL A 271 -13.34 9.78 10.31
CA VAL A 271 -12.40 10.88 10.15
C VAL A 271 -13.17 12.19 10.30
N LEU A 272 -12.75 13.03 11.24
CA LEU A 272 -13.41 14.29 11.54
C LEU A 272 -12.81 15.45 10.73
N HIS A 273 -11.48 15.54 10.69
CA HIS A 273 -10.78 16.60 9.98
C HIS A 273 -9.47 16.09 9.41
N VAL A 274 -9.08 16.56 8.23
CA VAL A 274 -7.80 16.23 7.60
C VAL A 274 -6.93 17.49 7.53
N TYR A 275 -5.70 17.40 8.04
CA TYR A 275 -4.78 18.53 8.14
C TYR A 275 -3.73 18.55 7.03
N THR A 276 -3.47 17.42 6.39
CA THR A 276 -2.48 17.30 5.31
C THR A 276 -2.97 16.42 4.17
N THR A 277 -2.20 16.37 3.08
CA THR A 277 -2.57 15.63 1.86
C THR A 277 -1.59 14.48 1.59
N SER A 278 -1.93 13.63 0.61
CA SER A 278 -1.15 12.47 0.22
C SER A 278 0.34 12.79 -0.04
N PRO A 279 1.27 11.88 0.32
CA PRO A 279 1.06 10.54 0.90
C PRO A 279 0.97 10.52 2.43
N SER A 280 1.23 11.63 3.11
CA SER A 280 1.31 11.69 4.57
C SER A 280 0.13 12.47 5.13
N PHE A 281 -0.82 11.77 5.73
CA PHE A 281 -2.03 12.33 6.30
C PHE A 281 -1.91 12.48 7.80
N TYR A 282 -2.17 13.69 8.28
CA TYR A 282 -2.49 13.98 9.67
C TYR A 282 -3.97 14.29 9.74
N PHE A 283 -4.69 13.67 10.67
CA PHE A 283 -6.15 13.78 10.75
C PHE A 283 -6.65 13.63 12.18
N SER A 284 -7.82 14.18 12.47
CA SER A 284 -8.57 13.87 13.69
C SER A 284 -9.61 12.81 13.38
N TRP A 285 -9.89 11.95 14.36
CA TRP A 285 -10.81 10.84 14.22
C TRP A 285 -11.65 10.66 15.49
N ARG A 286 -12.75 9.94 15.36
CA ARG A 286 -13.52 9.42 16.49
C ARG A 286 -13.95 7.98 16.27
N GLN A 287 -14.16 7.27 17.36
CA GLN A 287 -14.86 6.00 17.41
C GLN A 287 -16.00 6.08 18.42
N TRP A 288 -17.13 5.45 18.15
CA TRP A 288 -18.24 5.41 19.09
C TRP A 288 -19.02 4.12 19.01
N GLY A 289 -19.69 3.75 20.09
CA GLY A 289 -20.58 2.58 20.11
C GLY A 289 -21.45 2.55 21.36
N ALA A 290 -22.54 1.77 21.29
CA ALA A 290 -23.40 1.51 22.44
C ALA A 290 -22.73 0.51 23.39
N PHE A 291 -22.44 0.93 24.62
CA PHE A 291 -21.78 0.09 25.64
C PHE A 291 -22.75 -0.97 26.16
N THR A 292 -22.82 -2.11 25.47
CA THR A 292 -23.82 -3.17 25.70
C THR A 292 -23.24 -4.47 26.25
N GLY A 293 -21.94 -4.69 26.06
CA GLY A 293 -21.23 -5.83 26.67
C GLY A 293 -20.55 -5.42 27.96
N SER A 294 -19.34 -5.90 28.22
CA SER A 294 -18.69 -5.80 29.53
C SER A 294 -17.32 -5.13 29.51
N PHE A 295 -17.02 -4.40 30.60
CA PHE A 295 -15.71 -3.81 30.90
C PHE A 295 -15.44 -3.98 32.40
N GLU A 296 -14.23 -4.40 32.79
CA GLU A 296 -13.88 -4.67 34.21
C GLU A 296 -14.89 -5.61 34.92
N GLY A 297 -15.46 -6.58 34.18
CA GLY A 297 -16.46 -7.54 34.70
C GLY A 297 -17.85 -6.97 34.96
N ARG A 298 -18.11 -5.70 34.59
CA ARG A 298 -19.42 -5.05 34.72
C ARG A 298 -20.01 -4.79 33.34
N ARG A 299 -21.32 -4.99 33.22
CA ARG A 299 -22.06 -4.74 31.99
C ARG A 299 -22.32 -3.24 31.81
N GLY A 300 -22.29 -2.77 30.58
CA GLY A 300 -22.70 -1.42 30.23
C GLY A 300 -24.22 -1.22 30.26
N ASN A 301 -24.63 0.03 30.40
CA ASN A 301 -26.03 0.47 30.45
C ASN A 301 -26.66 0.65 29.04
N GLY A 302 -25.90 0.42 27.96
CA GLY A 302 -26.34 0.59 26.58
C GLY A 302 -26.17 2.01 26.02
N GLU A 303 -25.69 2.97 26.82
CA GLU A 303 -25.43 4.33 26.34
C GLU A 303 -24.25 4.38 25.36
N ASN A 304 -24.28 5.38 24.47
CA ASN A 304 -23.23 5.58 23.50
C ASN A 304 -21.99 6.19 24.17
N VAL A 305 -20.85 5.51 24.03
CA VAL A 305 -19.54 6.00 24.46
C VAL A 305 -18.74 6.38 23.23
N GLU A 306 -18.07 7.52 23.28
CA GLU A 306 -17.24 8.06 22.20
C GLU A 306 -15.82 8.28 22.69
N ILE A 307 -14.86 7.91 21.84
CA ILE A 307 -13.45 8.31 21.96
C ILE A 307 -13.06 9.09 20.71
N SER A 308 -12.25 10.12 20.89
CA SER A 308 -11.67 10.86 19.78
C SER A 308 -10.17 11.02 19.96
N GLY A 309 -9.51 11.30 18.85
CA GLY A 309 -8.06 11.29 18.79
C GLY A 309 -7.50 11.98 17.56
N PHE A 310 -6.18 11.88 17.48
CA PHE A 310 -5.39 12.34 16.35
C PHE A 310 -4.71 11.14 15.70
N GLY A 311 -4.46 11.22 14.40
CA GLY A 311 -3.93 10.12 13.62
C GLY A 311 -2.89 10.60 12.62
N HIS A 312 -1.88 9.77 12.41
CA HIS A 312 -0.94 9.89 11.31
C HIS A 312 -1.02 8.63 10.46
N MET A 313 -1.16 8.81 9.14
CA MET A 313 -1.18 7.72 8.19
C MET A 313 -0.28 8.03 7.01
N LEU A 314 0.63 7.12 6.72
CA LEU A 314 1.47 7.18 5.53
C LEU A 314 0.96 6.17 4.49
N LEU A 315 0.60 6.64 3.31
CA LEU A 315 0.29 5.81 2.16
C LEU A 315 1.47 5.70 1.20
N ASP A 316 1.40 4.73 0.29
CA ASP A 316 2.24 4.74 -0.90
C ASP A 316 1.94 5.99 -1.77
N VAL A 317 2.84 6.28 -2.71
CA VAL A 317 2.76 7.47 -3.58
C VAL A 317 1.53 7.41 -4.54
N GLU A 318 0.91 6.25 -4.67
CA GLU A 318 -0.29 6.07 -5.50
C GLU A 318 -1.60 6.11 -4.66
N GLY A 319 -1.49 6.08 -3.32
CA GLY A 319 -2.60 6.08 -2.37
C GLY A 319 -3.27 4.72 -2.16
N TYR A 320 -2.62 3.62 -2.54
CA TYR A 320 -3.25 2.29 -2.57
C TYR A 320 -3.02 1.47 -1.30
N HIS A 321 -1.82 1.55 -0.72
CA HIS A 321 -1.45 0.76 0.46
C HIS A 321 -0.92 1.67 1.56
N MET A 322 -1.25 1.31 2.80
CA MET A 322 -0.78 1.96 4.00
C MET A 322 0.60 1.40 4.38
N HIS A 323 1.57 2.30 4.58
CA HIS A 323 2.88 1.99 5.14
C HIS A 323 2.91 2.14 6.67
N SER A 324 2.13 3.07 7.21
CA SER A 324 1.99 3.20 8.65
C SER A 324 0.64 3.78 9.04
N LEU A 325 0.17 3.38 10.22
CA LEU A 325 -0.94 4.02 10.92
C LEU A 325 -0.60 4.18 12.38
N GLN A 326 -0.58 5.42 12.83
CA GLN A 326 -0.40 5.78 14.22
C GLN A 326 -1.65 6.51 14.71
N LEU A 327 -2.23 6.03 15.81
CA LEU A 327 -3.42 6.63 16.42
C LEU A 327 -3.08 7.10 17.83
N PHE A 328 -3.52 8.31 18.17
CA PHE A 328 -3.33 8.93 19.48
C PHE A 328 -4.69 9.25 20.07
N CYS A 329 -4.93 8.85 21.32
CA CYS A 329 -6.17 9.14 22.03
C CYS A 329 -5.96 9.17 23.55
N HIS A 330 -6.86 9.87 24.24
CA HIS A 330 -6.86 9.90 25.71
C HIS A 330 -7.56 8.65 26.24
N ASP A 331 -6.77 7.63 26.57
CA ASP A 331 -7.24 6.33 27.05
C ASP A 331 -7.97 6.41 28.40
N GLU A 332 -7.49 7.24 29.33
CA GLU A 332 -8.14 7.46 30.63
C GLU A 332 -9.55 8.07 30.49
N ALA A 333 -9.75 8.97 29.53
CA ALA A 333 -11.06 9.57 29.28
C ALA A 333 -12.10 8.52 28.84
N LEU A 334 -11.66 7.50 28.09
CA LEU A 334 -12.49 6.38 27.68
C LEU A 334 -12.78 5.43 28.85
N LYS A 335 -11.77 5.08 29.66
CA LYS A 335 -11.98 4.25 30.87
C LYS A 335 -13.00 4.91 31.81
N ASP A 336 -12.88 6.22 32.02
CA ASP A 336 -13.82 6.98 32.83
C ASP A 336 -15.23 7.01 32.22
N ALA A 337 -15.34 7.14 30.90
CA ALA A 337 -16.63 7.08 30.21
C ALA A 337 -17.31 5.71 30.36
N LEU A 338 -16.54 4.61 30.22
CA LEU A 338 -17.05 3.26 30.42
C LEU A 338 -17.51 3.05 31.88
N ARG A 339 -16.71 3.48 32.86
CA ARG A 339 -17.04 3.34 34.29
C ARG A 339 -18.28 4.13 34.70
N ARG A 340 -18.49 5.31 34.12
CA ARG A 340 -19.70 6.11 34.35
C ARG A 340 -20.96 5.45 33.79
N ASN A 341 -20.81 4.63 32.74
CA ASN A 341 -21.91 4.03 32.00
C ASN A 341 -22.11 2.54 32.33
N PHE A 342 -21.67 2.09 33.50
CA PHE A 342 -22.04 0.77 33.99
C PHE A 342 -23.54 0.69 34.28
N ALA A 343 -24.14 -0.48 34.01
CA ALA A 343 -25.47 -0.78 34.47
C ALA A 343 -25.53 -0.71 36.02
N ALA A 344 -26.69 -0.26 36.51
CA ALA A 344 -26.99 -0.10 37.93
C ALA A 344 -27.01 -1.44 38.69
#